data_AF-A0A662QDW0-F1
#
_entry.id   AF-A0A662QDW0-F1
#
_cell.length_a   1.000
_cell.length_b   1.000
_cell.length_c   1.000
_cell.angle_alpha   90.00
_cell.angle_beta   90.00
_cell.angle_gamma   90.00
#
_symmetry.space_group_name_H-M   'P 1'
#
loop_
_entity.id
_entity.type
_entity.pdbx_description
1 polymer ?
#
loop_
_entity_poly.entity_id
_entity_poly.type
_entity_poly.pdbx_seq_one_letter_code
_entity_poly.pdbx_strand_id
1 'polypeptide(L)' 'MIKLRDILVAIKGGGDLGSGVAHRLFRCGFKVCILEKEKPTVERRMVSYASAIFFGEFEV' A
#
# COMPACT_ATOMS: atom_id res chain seq x y z
N MET A 1 -21.32 2.45 -16.87
CA MET A 1 -21.32 2.42 -15.40
C MET A 1 -19.88 2.18 -14.94
N ILE A 2 -19.33 3.02 -14.07
CA ILE A 2 -17.93 2.91 -13.61
C ILE A 2 -17.84 1.76 -12.58
N LYS A 3 -16.88 0.84 -12.74
CA LYS A 3 -16.60 -0.21 -11.75
C LYS A 3 -15.49 0.26 -10.80
N LEU A 4 -15.46 -0.24 -9.57
CA LEU A 4 -14.41 0.12 -8.60
C LEU A 4 -12.99 -0.17 -9.11
N ARG A 5 -12.82 -1.23 -9.91
CA ARG A 5 -11.54 -1.61 -10.54
C ARG A 5 -11.05 -0.61 -11.61
N ASP A 6 -11.92 0.28 -12.06
CA ASP A 6 -11.57 1.34 -13.01
C ASP A 6 -10.99 2.57 -12.28
N ILE A 7 -11.11 2.63 -10.94
CA ILE A 7 -10.60 3.70 -10.10
C ILE A 7 -9.24 3.30 -9.50
N LEU A 8 -8.20 4.07 -9.81
CA LEU A 8 -6.89 3.97 -9.17
C LEU A 8 -6.84 4.89 -7.95
N VAL A 9 -6.60 4.32 -6.78
CA VAL A 9 -6.38 5.06 -5.54
C VAL A 9 -4.88 5.14 -5.24
N ALA A 10 -4.34 6.35 -5.19
CA ALA A 10 -2.99 6.61 -4.73
C ALA A 10 -2.96 6.84 -3.22
N ILE A 11 -2.09 6.11 -2.52
CA ILE A 11 -1.91 6.23 -1.07
C ILE A 11 -0.48 6.71 -0.81
N LYS A 12 -0.35 7.83 -0.11
CA LYS A 12 0.96 8.36 0.28
C LYS A 12 1.37 7.77 1.63
N GLY A 13 2.47 7.02 1.64
CA GLY A 13 3.02 6.34 2.80
C GLY A 13 2.54 4.89 2.90
N GLY A 14 3.49 3.97 3.06
CA GLY A 14 3.25 2.53 3.11
C GLY A 14 3.39 1.92 4.51
N GLY A 15 3.53 2.73 5.56
CA GLY A 15 3.56 2.26 6.96
C GLY A 15 2.26 1.59 7.40
N ASP A 16 2.13 1.26 8.69
CA ASP A 16 1.01 0.48 9.26
C ASP A 16 -0.38 0.94 8.78
N LEU A 17 -0.68 2.24 8.94
CA LEU A 17 -1.97 2.82 8.54
C LEU A 17 -2.18 2.79 7.03
N GLY A 18 -1.16 3.19 6.26
CA GLY A 18 -1.24 3.21 4.80
C GLY A 18 -1.45 1.82 4.22
N SER A 19 -0.79 0.81 4.81
CA SER A 19 -0.96 -0.59 4.43
C SER A 19 -2.34 -1.11 4.74
N GLY A 20 -2.89 -0.82 5.92
CA GLY A 20 -4.26 -1.19 6.27
C GLY A 20 -5.30 -0.58 5.32
N VAL A 21 -5.15 0.71 4.98
CA VAL A 21 -6.02 1.39 4.01
C VAL A 21 -5.89 0.74 2.62
N ALA A 22 -4.66 0.50 2.17
CA ALA A 22 -4.40 -0.14 0.88
C ALA A 22 -5.05 -1.53 0.80
N HIS A 23 -4.83 -2.35 1.83
CA HIS A 23 -5.40 -3.68 1.93
C HIS A 23 -6.93 -3.64 1.88
N ARG A 24 -7.56 -2.74 2.65
CA ARG A 24 -9.02 -2.62 2.68
C ARG A 24 -9.58 -2.19 1.32
N LEU A 25 -9.00 -1.18 0.68
CA LEU A 25 -9.46 -0.69 -0.62
C LEU A 25 -9.26 -1.73 -1.73
N PHE A 26 -8.13 -2.42 -1.73
CA PHE A 26 -7.87 -3.50 -2.66
C PHE A 26 -8.91 -4.63 -2.49
N ARG A 27 -9.20 -5.03 -1.25
CA ARG A 27 -10.25 -6.03 -0.94
C ARG A 27 -11.66 -5.57 -1.33
N CYS A 28 -11.93 -4.26 -1.34
CA CYS A 28 -13.18 -3.70 -1.87
C CYS A 28 -13.25 -3.70 -3.40
N GLY A 29 -12.12 -3.94 -4.10
CA GLY A 29 -12.05 -4.03 -5.55
C GLY A 29 -11.53 -2.77 -6.24
N PHE A 30 -10.95 -1.82 -5.52
CA PHE A 30 -10.20 -0.71 -6.14
C PHE A 30 -8.85 -1.18 -6.67
N LYS A 31 -8.32 -0.51 -7.69
CA LYS A 31 -6.88 -0.56 -7.97
C LYS A 31 -6.17 0.38 -6.98
N VAL A 32 -5.05 -0.06 -6.43
CA VAL A 32 -4.33 0.71 -5.40
C VAL A 32 -2.86 0.84 -5.80
N CYS A 33 -2.30 2.03 -5.60
CA CYS A 33 -0.86 2.29 -5.71
C CYS A 33 -0.40 2.99 -4.43
N ILE A 34 0.61 2.43 -3.77
CA ILE A 34 1.22 3.03 -2.58
C ILE A 34 2.49 3.74 -3.01
N LEU A 35 2.64 5.00 -2.64
CA LEU A 35 3.82 5.82 -2.88
C LEU A 35 4.64 5.94 -1.60
N GLU A 36 5.94 5.65 -1.69
CA GLU A 36 6.88 5.80 -0.58
C GLU A 36 8.12 6.58 -0.99
N LYS A 37 8.82 7.12 0.02
CA LYS A 37 10.19 7.63 -0.15
C LYS A 37 11.18 6.47 -0.18
N GLU A 38 12.35 6.71 -0.77
CA GLU A 38 13.45 5.74 -0.86
C GLU A 38 13.85 5.14 0.50
N LYS A 39 13.72 5.91 1.58
CA LYS A 39 13.99 5.46 2.95
C LYS A 39 12.75 5.65 3.83
N PRO A 40 11.77 4.72 3.80
CA PRO A 40 10.57 4.80 4.62
C PRO A 40 10.89 4.82 6.10
N THR A 41 10.07 5.51 6.91
CA THR A 41 10.18 5.54 8.39
C THR A 41 9.29 4.49 9.05
N VAL A 42 9.08 3.36 8.38
CA VAL A 42 8.30 2.25 8.93
C VAL A 42 9.04 1.65 10.13
N GLU A 43 8.40 1.68 11.30
CA GLU A 43 8.92 1.01 12.49
C GLU A 43 8.64 -0.50 12.44
N ARG A 44 7.42 -0.89 12.06
CA ARG A 44 6.98 -2.28 12.03
C ARG A 44 7.00 -2.87 10.61
N ARG A 45 8.16 -3.40 10.21
CA ARG A 45 8.38 -3.91 8.85
C ARG A 45 7.53 -5.13 8.50
N MET A 46 7.24 -6.01 9.45
CA MET A 46 6.52 -7.26 9.17
C MET A 46 5.02 -7.08 8.86
N VAL A 47 4.48 -5.87 9.04
CA VAL A 47 3.04 -5.58 8.85
C VAL A 47 2.79 -4.43 7.86
N SER A 48 3.81 -4.06 7.09
CA SER A 48 3.81 -2.86 6.27
C SER A 48 4.33 -3.14 4.86
N TYR A 49 3.54 -2.77 3.86
CA TYR A 49 3.91 -2.85 2.45
C TYR A 49 5.10 -1.96 2.10
N ALA A 50 5.42 -0.93 2.91
CA ALA A 50 6.65 -0.14 2.73
C ALA A 50 7.92 -1.00 2.84
N SER A 51 7.86 -2.18 3.43
CA SER A 51 8.98 -3.13 3.47
C SER A 51 9.47 -3.56 2.10
N ALA A 52 8.61 -3.51 1.07
CA ALA A 52 9.00 -3.79 -0.31
C ALA A 52 10.09 -2.83 -0.81
N ILE A 53 10.18 -1.60 -0.29
CA ILE A 53 11.27 -0.67 -0.65
C ILE A 53 12.64 -1.19 -0.19
N PHE A 54 12.70 -1.93 0.92
CA PHE A 54 13.96 -2.51 1.43
C PHE A 54 14.31 -3.84 0.78
N PHE A 55 13.32 -4.66 0.44
CA PHE A 55 13.52 -6.04 -0.02
C PHE A 55 13.28 -6.24 -1.52
N GLY A 56 12.81 -5.21 -2.24
CA GLY A 56 12.37 -5.29 -3.64
C GLY A 56 10.94 -5.82 -3.79
N GLU A 57 10.58 -6.82 -2.98
CA GLU A 57 9.24 -7.39 -2.88
C GLU A 57 8.93 -7.73 -1.42
N PHE A 58 7.66 -7.65 -1.02
CA PHE A 58 7.24 -8.02 0.34
C PHE A 58 5.77 -8.44 0.37
N GLU A 59 5.47 -9.50 1.12
CA GLU A 59 4.12 -9.95 1.41
C GLU A 59 3.84 -9.75 2.91
N VAL A 60 2.65 -9.22 3.22
CA VAL A 60 2.18 -8.93 4.58
C VAL A 60 1.06 -9.90 4.93
#